data_AF-A0A9D8AA85-F1
#
_entry.id   AF-A0A9D8AA85-F1
#
_cell.length_a   1.000
_cell.length_b   1.000
_cell.length_c   1.000
_cell.angle_alpha   90.00
_cell.angle_beta   90.00
_cell.angle_gamma   90.00
#
_symmetry.space_group_name_H-M   'P 1'
#
loop_
_entity.id
_entity.type
_entity.pdbx_description
1 polymer ?
#
loop_
_entity_poly.entity_id
_entity_poly.type
_entity_poly.pdbx_seq_one_letter_code
_entity_poly.pdbx_strand_id
1 'polypeptide(L)'
;MAQNSPPTTEDLTSYSQEEIKLYIFSLQDALQSKLDRGLSMDDILDTEDPFEALEPLLPQEVYPILVLAMINNIRTDTVIDAVLAGLKQGIVQYRNRNDNNS
;
A
#
# COMPACT_ATOMS: atom_id res chain seq x y z
N MET A 1 4.20 -20.66 5.21
CA MET A 1 2.78 -20.77 4.81
C MET A 1 2.52 -19.58 3.91
N ALA A 2 2.44 -19.77 2.60
CA ALA A 2 2.09 -18.67 1.69
C ALA A 2 0.58 -18.44 1.87
N GLN A 3 0.21 -17.34 2.50
CA GLN A 3 -1.19 -16.91 2.51
C GLN A 3 -1.52 -16.47 1.09
N ASN A 4 -2.44 -17.18 0.42
CA ASN A 4 -2.87 -16.93 -0.96
C ASN A 4 -3.84 -15.73 -1.09
N SER A 5 -3.89 -14.87 -0.07
CA SER A 5 -4.77 -13.72 0.00
C SER A 5 -3.96 -12.46 0.33
N PRO A 6 -4.29 -11.31 -0.27
CA PRO A 6 -3.67 -10.05 0.10
C PRO A 6 -3.89 -9.77 1.60
N PRO A 7 -2.91 -9.15 2.29
CA PRO A 7 -3.03 -8.81 3.70
C PRO A 7 -4.17 -7.81 3.93
N THR A 8 -4.84 -7.92 5.06
CA THR A 8 -5.83 -6.93 5.51
C THR A 8 -5.11 -5.72 6.13
N THR A 9 -5.83 -4.61 6.29
CA THR A 9 -5.35 -3.42 7.03
C THR A 9 -4.77 -3.81 8.40
N GLU A 10 -5.44 -4.68 9.12
CA GLU A 10 -5.06 -5.15 10.46
C GLU A 10 -3.75 -5.95 10.43
N ASP A 11 -3.58 -6.81 9.41
CA ASP A 11 -2.32 -7.53 9.20
C ASP A 11 -1.17 -6.54 9.01
N LEU A 12 -1.38 -5.51 8.17
CA LEU A 12 -0.37 -4.48 7.88
C LEU A 12 0.03 -3.68 9.12
N THR A 13 -0.85 -3.51 10.11
CA THR A 13 -0.46 -2.84 11.35
C THR A 13 0.64 -3.61 12.08
N SER A 14 0.65 -4.94 11.98
CA SER A 14 1.61 -5.81 12.67
C SER A 14 2.94 -5.97 11.93
N TYR A 15 3.04 -5.48 10.69
CA TYR A 15 4.22 -5.60 9.87
C TYR A 15 5.34 -4.67 10.37
N SER A 16 6.57 -5.15 10.24
CA SER A 16 7.77 -4.31 10.30
C SER A 16 7.86 -3.39 9.09
N GLN A 17 8.70 -2.35 9.18
CA GLN A 17 8.93 -1.43 8.06
C GLN A 17 9.47 -2.15 6.82
N GLU A 18 10.29 -3.20 6.99
CA GLU A 18 10.81 -4.00 5.88
C GLU A 18 9.71 -4.85 5.23
N GLU A 19 8.82 -5.45 6.02
CA GLU A 19 7.67 -6.20 5.50
C GLU A 19 6.69 -5.30 4.73
N ILE A 20 6.43 -4.09 5.22
CA ILE A 20 5.63 -3.09 4.50
C ILE A 20 6.31 -2.70 3.18
N LYS A 21 7.64 -2.49 3.18
CA LYS A 21 8.40 -2.17 1.97
C LYS A 21 8.29 -3.29 0.93
N LEU A 22 8.47 -4.54 1.36
CA LEU A 22 8.31 -5.72 0.50
C LEU A 22 6.89 -5.85 -0.04
N TYR A 23 5.89 -5.57 0.79
CA TYR A 23 4.49 -5.58 0.36
C TYR A 23 4.21 -4.51 -0.71
N ILE A 24 4.66 -3.27 -0.53
CA ILE A 24 4.55 -2.19 -1.52
C ILE A 24 5.20 -2.63 -2.85
N PHE A 25 6.40 -3.22 -2.81
CA PHE A 25 7.04 -3.70 -4.03
C PHE A 25 6.28 -4.86 -4.68
N SER A 26 5.71 -5.77 -3.90
CA SER A 26 4.89 -6.86 -4.43
C SER A 26 3.61 -6.35 -5.11
N LEU A 27 2.97 -5.30 -4.56
CA LEU A 27 1.84 -4.64 -5.19
C LEU A 27 2.26 -3.97 -6.50
N GLN A 28 3.40 -3.28 -6.48
CA GLN A 28 3.93 -2.62 -7.66
C GLN A 28 4.28 -3.62 -8.77
N ASP A 29 4.89 -4.76 -8.44
CA ASP A 29 5.17 -5.84 -9.38
C ASP A 29 3.88 -6.42 -9.98
N ALA A 30 2.87 -6.65 -9.14
CA ALA A 30 1.57 -7.16 -9.58
C ALA A 30 0.84 -6.16 -10.50
N LEU A 31 0.87 -4.87 -10.17
CA LEU A 31 0.27 -3.80 -10.97
C LEU A 31 0.99 -3.67 -12.32
N GLN A 32 2.32 -3.60 -12.32
CA GLN A 32 3.11 -3.47 -13.54
C GLN A 32 2.91 -4.68 -14.47
N SER A 33 2.83 -5.89 -13.92
CA SER A 33 2.51 -7.10 -14.71
C SER A 33 1.14 -6.99 -15.42
N LYS A 34 0.15 -6.33 -14.81
CA LYS A 34 -1.17 -6.09 -15.43
C LYS A 34 -1.09 -5.01 -16.51
N LEU A 35 -0.38 -3.92 -16.24
CA LEU A 35 -0.14 -2.84 -17.20
C LEU A 35 0.63 -3.35 -18.43
N ASP A 36 1.65 -4.17 -18.23
CA ASP A 36 2.46 -4.80 -19.30
C ASP A 36 1.63 -5.77 -20.17
N ARG A 37 0.55 -6.32 -19.62
CA ARG A 37 -0.43 -7.15 -20.36
C ARG A 37 -1.43 -6.30 -21.15
N GLY A 38 -1.30 -4.99 -21.13
CA GLY A 38 -2.13 -4.04 -21.88
C GLY A 38 -3.40 -3.62 -21.16
N LEU A 39 -3.56 -3.95 -19.87
CA LEU A 39 -4.66 -3.39 -19.06
C LEU A 39 -4.38 -1.92 -18.75
N SER A 40 -5.40 -1.08 -18.82
CA SER A 40 -5.31 0.29 -18.32
C SER A 40 -5.47 0.32 -16.79
N MET A 41 -5.09 1.44 -16.16
CA MET A 41 -5.34 1.64 -14.74
C MET A 41 -6.84 1.57 -14.43
N ASP A 42 -7.69 2.10 -15.31
CA ASP A 42 -9.14 2.07 -15.15
C ASP A 42 -9.67 0.63 -15.18
N ASP A 43 -9.20 -0.21 -16.12
CA ASP A 43 -9.59 -1.63 -16.18
C ASP A 43 -9.23 -2.40 -14.89
N ILE A 44 -8.09 -2.04 -14.29
CA ILE A 44 -7.62 -2.65 -13.04
C ILE A 44 -8.53 -2.20 -11.90
N LEU A 45 -8.75 -0.90 -11.74
CA LEU A 45 -9.58 -0.32 -10.67
C LEU A 45 -11.06 -0.73 -10.77
N ASP A 46 -11.56 -1.01 -11.97
CA ASP A 46 -12.91 -1.54 -12.18
C ASP A 46 -13.08 -2.97 -11.66
N THR A 47 -11.98 -3.72 -11.52
CA THR A 47 -12.00 -5.15 -11.15
C THR A 47 -11.45 -5.44 -9.76
N GLU A 48 -10.58 -4.58 -9.24
CA GLU A 48 -9.94 -4.72 -7.94
C GLU A 48 -9.55 -3.36 -7.36
N ASP A 49 -9.41 -3.31 -6.04
CA ASP A 49 -8.79 -2.19 -5.35
C ASP A 49 -7.44 -2.63 -4.76
N PRO A 50 -6.32 -2.39 -5.46
CA PRO A 50 -4.99 -2.82 -5.01
C PRO A 50 -4.51 -2.02 -3.78
N PHE A 51 -5.20 -0.94 -3.40
CA PHE A 51 -4.79 -0.05 -2.31
C PHE A 51 -5.67 -0.16 -1.07
N GLU A 52 -6.79 -0.91 -1.12
CA GLU A 52 -7.80 -1.05 -0.06
C GLU A 52 -7.18 -1.20 1.34
N ALA A 53 -6.23 -2.13 1.50
CA ALA A 53 -5.60 -2.41 2.79
C ALA A 53 -4.72 -1.25 3.32
N LEU A 54 -4.21 -0.40 2.43
CA LEU A 54 -3.36 0.73 2.76
C LEU A 54 -4.16 2.02 3.03
N GLU A 55 -5.36 2.14 2.48
CA GLU A 55 -6.16 3.38 2.58
C GLU A 55 -6.39 3.85 4.04
N PRO A 56 -6.75 2.98 5.00
CA PRO A 56 -6.98 3.42 6.38
C PRO A 56 -5.70 3.84 7.11
N LEU A 57 -4.54 3.45 6.57
CA LEU A 57 -3.21 3.65 7.15
C LEU A 57 -2.43 4.79 6.46
N LEU A 58 -2.91 5.29 5.32
CA LEU A 58 -2.22 6.32 4.57
C LEU A 58 -2.74 7.71 4.94
N PRO A 59 -1.85 8.64 5.31
CA PRO A 59 -2.20 10.05 5.35
C PRO A 59 -2.66 10.55 3.98
N GLN A 60 -3.59 11.49 3.97
CA GLN A 60 -4.20 12.02 2.75
C GLN A 60 -3.15 12.60 1.78
N GLU A 61 -2.08 13.20 2.31
CA GLU A 61 -1.00 13.78 1.51
C GLU A 61 -0.09 12.72 0.88
N VAL A 62 -0.04 11.51 1.46
CA VAL A 62 0.86 10.43 1.04
C VAL A 62 0.20 9.49 0.03
N TYR A 63 -1.12 9.33 0.10
CA TYR A 63 -1.88 8.53 -0.87
C TYR A 63 -1.56 8.87 -2.35
N PRO A 64 -1.62 10.14 -2.81
CA PRO A 64 -1.29 10.45 -4.21
C PRO A 64 0.17 10.16 -4.57
N ILE A 65 1.09 10.24 -3.61
CA ILE A 65 2.51 9.88 -3.82
C ILE A 65 2.64 8.38 -4.10
N LEU A 66 1.94 7.55 -3.31
CA LEU A 66 1.92 6.10 -3.52
C LEU A 66 1.34 5.76 -4.90
N VAL A 67 0.18 6.31 -5.25
CA VAL A 67 -0.48 6.03 -6.54
C VAL A 67 0.41 6.42 -7.71
N LEU A 68 1.02 7.62 -7.68
CA LEU A 68 1.95 8.06 -8.73
C LEU A 68 3.18 7.16 -8.81
N ALA A 69 3.73 6.73 -7.68
CA ALA A 69 4.87 5.83 -7.64
C ALA A 69 4.54 4.45 -8.25
N MET A 70 3.35 3.94 -7.94
CA MET A 70 2.86 2.65 -8.42
C MET A 70 2.65 2.65 -9.94
N ILE A 71 1.96 3.66 -10.47
CA ILE A 71 1.68 3.79 -11.90
C ILE A 71 2.97 3.97 -12.70
N ASN A 72 3.88 4.83 -12.22
CA ASN A 72 5.13 5.16 -12.93
C ASN A 72 6.30 4.22 -12.62
N ASN A 73 6.05 3.11 -11.92
CA ASN A 73 7.08 2.17 -11.45
C ASN A 73 8.26 2.85 -10.71
N ILE A 74 8.00 3.91 -9.95
CA ILE A 74 9.02 4.63 -9.18
C ILE A 74 9.34 3.83 -7.92
N ARG A 75 10.61 3.42 -7.78
CA ARG A 75 11.13 2.63 -6.63
C ARG A 75 12.29 3.29 -5.91
N THR A 76 12.53 4.57 -6.17
CA THR A 76 13.63 5.32 -5.56
C THR A 76 13.45 5.39 -4.04
N ASP A 77 14.54 5.23 -3.28
CA ASP A 77 14.50 5.24 -1.82
C ASP A 77 13.78 6.48 -1.27
N THR A 78 14.02 7.67 -1.83
CA THR A 78 13.35 8.92 -1.41
C THR A 78 11.82 8.82 -1.42
N VAL A 79 11.23 8.23 -2.46
CA VAL A 79 9.78 8.13 -2.60
C VAL A 79 9.23 7.03 -1.69
N ILE A 80 9.90 5.88 -1.65
CA ILE A 80 9.49 4.75 -0.81
C ILE A 80 9.59 5.11 0.66
N ASP A 81 10.64 5.82 1.08
CA ASP A 81 10.83 6.28 2.45
C ASP A 81 9.75 7.28 2.87
N ALA A 82 9.32 8.17 1.96
CA ALA A 82 8.20 9.08 2.22
C ALA A 82 6.88 8.33 2.44
N VAL A 83 6.61 7.31 1.62
CA VAL A 83 5.44 6.43 1.77
C VAL A 83 5.50 5.66 3.09
N LEU A 84 6.65 5.05 3.41
CA LEU A 84 6.84 4.28 4.65
C LEU A 84 6.71 5.17 5.89
N ALA A 85 7.22 6.41 5.83
CA ALA A 85 7.05 7.38 6.91
C ALA A 85 5.57 7.73 7.13
N GLY A 86 4.82 7.93 6.05
CA GLY A 86 3.37 8.15 6.09
C GLY A 86 2.63 6.98 6.71
N LEU A 87 2.88 5.76 6.22
CA LEU A 87 2.27 4.53 6.74
C LEU A 87 2.57 4.31 8.22
N LYS A 88 3.83 4.54 8.64
CA LYS A 88 4.20 4.44 10.05
C LYS A 88 3.37 5.37 10.93
N GLN A 89 3.17 6.62 10.49
CA GLN A 89 2.34 7.58 11.21
C GLN A 89 0.86 7.15 11.22
N GLY A 90 0.33 6.71 10.09
CA GLY A 90 -1.07 6.28 10.00
C GLY A 90 -1.36 5.00 10.77
N ILE A 91 -0.44 4.03 10.84
CA ILE A 91 -0.57 2.83 11.71
C ILE A 91 -0.68 3.24 13.18
N VAL A 92 0.14 4.18 13.64
CA VAL A 92 0.06 4.69 15.02
C VAL A 92 -1.31 5.36 15.27
N GLN A 93 -1.79 6.17 14.32
CA GLN A 93 -3.10 6.82 14.45
C GLN A 93 -4.25 5.82 14.42
N TYR A 94 -4.19 4.83 13.54
CA TYR A 94 -5.18 3.77 13.38
C TYR A 94 -5.32 2.95 14.66
N ARG A 95 -4.20 2.52 15.26
CA ARG A 95 -4.18 1.83 16.57
C ARG A 95 -4.80 2.68 17.67
N ASN A 96 -4.36 3.94 17.79
CA ASN A 96 -4.90 4.84 18.81
C ASN A 96 -6.42 5.03 18.67
N ARG A 97 -6.96 5.09 17.44
CA ARG A 97 -8.42 5.21 17.23
C ARG A 97 -9.17 3.95 17.67
N ASN A 98 -8.62 2.77 17.39
CA ASN A 98 -9.24 1.49 17.77
C ASN A 98 -9.16 1.21 19.28
N ASP A 99 -8.06 1.63 19.93
CA ASP A 99 -7.88 1.48 21.37
C ASP A 99 -8.82 2.41 22.17
N ASN A 100 -9.15 3.59 21.64
CA ASN A 100 -10.08 4.54 22.29
C ASN A 100 -11.57 4.19 22.07
N ASN A 101 -11.86 3.23 21.18
CA ASN A 101 -13.22 2.77 20.87
C ASN A 101 -13.53 1.39 21.52
N SER A 102 -12.61 0.85 22.32
CA SER A 102 -12.73 -0.44 23.05
C SER A 102 -13.05 -0.26 24.53
#